data_AF-A0A8J8G3S1-F1
#
_entry.id   AF-A0A8J8G3S1-F1
#
_cell.length_a   1.000
_cell.length_b   1.000
_cell.length_c   1.000
_cell.angle_alpha   90.00
_cell.angle_beta   90.00
_cell.angle_gamma   90.00
#
_symmetry.space_group_name_H-M   'P 1'
#
loop_
_entity.id
_entity.type
_entity.pdbx_description
1 polymer ?
#
loop_
_entity_poly.entity_id
_entity_poly.type
_entity_poly.pdbx_seq_one_letter_code
_entity_poly.pdbx_strand_id
1 'polypeptide(L)'
;MTSQVNLRMNDRLLETAKTYAEDYGYDNLQDFIRETIREKVFSEPKFTDKDLQMIADYADRAIEKGDFISEKEAFKQLGFK
;
A
#
# COMPACT_ATOMS: atom_id res chain seq x y z
N MET A 1 -5.82 -29.24 -2.41
CA MET A 1 -4.50 -29.56 -2.99
C MET A 1 -3.60 -28.37 -2.75
N THR A 2 -2.36 -28.59 -2.33
CA THR A 2 -1.39 -27.52 -2.06
C THR A 2 -0.26 -27.63 -3.08
N SER A 3 0.06 -26.53 -3.76
CA SER A 3 1.10 -26.49 -4.79
C SER A 3 2.33 -25.75 -4.24
N GLN A 4 3.52 -26.26 -4.52
CA GLN A 4 4.77 -25.61 -4.15
C GLN A 4 5.31 -24.76 -5.29
N VAL A 5 5.78 -23.55 -4.98
CA VAL A 5 6.46 -22.66 -5.92
C VAL A 5 7.91 -22.49 -5.48
N ASN A 6 8.86 -22.74 -6.38
CA ASN A 6 10.29 -22.50 -6.13
C ASN A 6 10.69 -21.16 -6.75
N LEU A 7 11.26 -20.27 -5.93
CA LEU A 7 11.68 -18.94 -6.33
C LEU A 7 13.18 -18.78 -6.15
N ARG A 8 13.84 -18.07 -7.07
CA ARG A 8 15.22 -17.61 -6.92
C ARG A 8 15.21 -16.12 -6.62
N MET A 9 15.92 -15.72 -5.58
CA MET A 9 16.06 -14.33 -5.15
C MET A 9 17.51 -14.08 -4.75
N ASN A 10 17.95 -12.82 -4.84
CA ASN A 10 19.26 -12.44 -4.34
C ASN A 10 19.28 -12.45 -2.80
N ASP A 11 20.47 -12.60 -2.23
CA ASP A 11 20.63 -12.78 -0.78
C ASP A 11 20.10 -11.61 0.02
N ARG A 12 20.31 -10.37 -0.47
CA ARG A 12 19.82 -9.16 0.19
C ARG A 12 18.30 -9.13 0.32
N LEU A 13 17.58 -9.52 -0.74
CA LEU A 13 16.12 -9.59 -0.72
C LEU A 13 15.65 -10.68 0.23
N LEU A 14 16.32 -11.84 0.22
CA LEU A 14 16.00 -12.94 1.11
C LEU A 14 16.17 -12.55 2.58
N GLU A 15 17.27 -11.90 2.94
CA GLU A 15 17.55 -11.42 4.30
C GLU A 15 16.51 -10.37 4.73
N THR A 16 16.29 -9.35 3.91
CA THR A 16 15.34 -8.28 4.22
C THR A 16 13.91 -8.83 4.41
N ALA A 17 13.50 -9.77 3.56
CA ALA A 17 12.18 -10.38 3.65
C ALA A 17 12.01 -11.27 4.89
N LYS A 18 13.08 -11.93 5.34
CA LYS A 18 13.06 -12.69 6.61
C LYS A 18 12.89 -11.78 7.81
N THR A 19 13.69 -10.71 7.89
CA THR A 19 13.56 -9.72 8.97
C THR A 19 12.17 -9.11 8.98
N TYR A 20 11.64 -8.74 7.81
CA TYR A 20 10.26 -8.23 7.71
C TYR A 20 9.23 -9.26 8.17
N ALA A 21 9.38 -10.53 7.81
CA ALA A 21 8.46 -11.58 8.26
C ALA A 21 8.44 -11.70 9.79
N GLU A 22 9.60 -11.66 10.43
CA GLU A 22 9.74 -11.72 11.89
C GLU A 22 9.16 -10.47 12.58
N ASP A 23 9.50 -9.27 12.10
CA ASP A 23 9.08 -8.00 12.70
C ASP A 23 7.54 -7.81 12.68
N TYR A 24 6.89 -8.34 11.64
CA TYR A 24 5.45 -8.20 11.43
C TYR A 24 4.64 -9.43 11.86
N GLY A 25 5.28 -10.39 12.54
CA GLY A 25 4.60 -11.51 13.20
C GLY A 25 4.13 -12.63 12.27
N TYR A 26 4.77 -12.81 11.12
CA TYR A 26 4.53 -13.95 10.25
C TYR A 26 5.24 -15.19 10.77
N ASP A 27 4.64 -16.37 10.58
CA ASP A 27 5.20 -17.64 11.08
C ASP A 27 6.55 -17.99 10.44
N ASN A 28 6.71 -17.65 9.16
CA ASN A 28 7.95 -17.81 8.40
C ASN A 28 7.88 -17.04 7.07
N LEU A 29 8.99 -17.03 6.33
CA LEU A 29 9.09 -16.36 5.04
C LEU A 29 8.08 -16.86 3.99
N GLN A 30 7.75 -18.16 3.97
CA GLN A 30 6.80 -18.69 3.00
C GLN A 30 5.37 -18.22 3.32
N ASP A 31 5.03 -18.12 4.60
CA ASP A 31 3.75 -17.55 5.04
C ASP A 31 3.62 -16.08 4.62
N PHE A 32 4.66 -15.29 4.86
CA PHE A 32 4.74 -13.91 4.39
C PHE A 32 4.55 -13.79 2.87
N ILE A 33 5.26 -14.60 2.08
CA ILE A 33 5.14 -14.59 0.61
C ILE A 33 3.72 -14.96 0.18
N ARG A 34 3.12 -15.97 0.83
CA ARG A 34 1.76 -16.44 0.52
C ARG A 34 0.72 -15.37 0.81
N GLU A 35 0.75 -14.74 1.98
CA GLU A 35 -0.20 -13.68 2.32
C GLU A 35 -0.02 -12.43 1.45
N THR A 36 1.23 -12.08 1.11
CA THR A 36 1.50 -10.97 0.19
C THR A 36 0.90 -11.23 -1.20
N ILE A 37 1.09 -12.44 -1.75
CA ILE A 37 0.48 -12.82 -3.03
C ILE A 37 -1.04 -12.82 -2.92
N ARG A 38 -1.58 -13.36 -1.82
CA ARG A 38 -3.01 -13.40 -1.57
C ARG A 38 -3.60 -12.00 -1.53
N GLU A 39 -3.00 -11.06 -0.80
CA GLU A 39 -3.43 -9.67 -0.76
C GLU A 39 -3.42 -9.07 -2.17
N LYS A 40 -2.36 -9.29 -2.95
CA LYS A 40 -2.25 -8.69 -4.29
C LYS A 40 -3.26 -9.26 -5.29
N VAL A 41 -3.62 -10.53 -5.16
CA VAL A 41 -4.50 -11.24 -6.10
C VAL A 41 -5.97 -11.14 -5.70
N PHE A 42 -6.27 -11.15 -4.40
CA PHE A 42 -7.64 -11.27 -3.88
C PHE A 42 -8.13 -10.05 -3.09
N SER A 43 -7.26 -9.11 -2.70
CA SER A 43 -7.75 -7.84 -2.17
C SER A 43 -8.22 -6.98 -3.33
N GLU A 44 -9.49 -6.59 -3.30
CA GLU A 44 -9.99 -5.51 -4.17
C GLU A 44 -9.15 -4.25 -3.95
N PRO A 45 -8.94 -3.42 -4.99
CA PRO A 45 -8.22 -2.15 -4.84
C PRO A 45 -8.80 -1.37 -3.66
N LYS A 46 -7.92 -0.87 -2.77
CA LYS A 46 -8.28 -0.13 -1.54
C LYS A 46 -9.15 1.12 -1.80
N PHE A 47 -9.24 1.55 -3.05
CA PHE A 47 -10.11 2.62 -3.50
C PHE A 47 -11.18 2.01 -4.40
N THR A 48 -12.41 2.07 -3.93
CA THR A 48 -13.59 1.79 -4.74
C THR A 48 -13.77 2.91 -5.78
N ASP A 49 -14.56 2.67 -6.82
CA ASP A 49 -14.95 3.72 -7.78
C ASP A 49 -15.58 4.94 -7.09
N LYS A 50 -16.22 4.73 -5.93
CA LYS A 50 -16.77 5.81 -5.10
C LYS A 50 -15.68 6.65 -4.44
N ASP A 51 -14.58 6.03 -4.00
CA ASP A 51 -13.45 6.76 -3.42
C ASP A 51 -12.74 7.60 -4.48
N LEU A 52 -12.61 7.05 -5.69
CA LEU A 52 -12.06 7.77 -6.85
C LEU A 52 -12.96 8.93 -7.26
N GLN A 53 -14.28 8.72 -7.30
CA GLN A 53 -15.25 9.77 -7.60
C GLN A 53 -15.23 10.87 -6.53
N MET A 54 -15.14 10.49 -5.25
CA MET A 54 -15.03 11.44 -4.15
C MET A 54 -13.78 12.31 -4.28
N ILE A 55 -12.63 11.71 -4.59
CA ILE A 55 -11.37 12.45 -4.83
C ILE A 55 -11.52 13.43 -6.00
N ALA A 56 -12.13 13.00 -7.11
CA ALA A 56 -12.39 13.86 -8.26
C ALA A 56 -13.29 15.04 -7.90
N ASP A 57 -14.40 14.80 -7.20
CA ASP A 57 -15.32 15.85 -6.75
C ASP A 57 -14.64 16.87 -5.82
N TYR A 58 -13.73 16.43 -4.95
CA TYR A 58 -12.96 17.35 -4.09
C TYR A 58 -11.96 18.17 -4.89
N ALA A 59 -11.28 17.57 -5.86
CA ALA A 59 -10.36 18.28 -6.75
C ALA A 59 -11.10 19.35 -7.57
N ASP A 60 -12.25 19.00 -8.15
CA ASP A 60 -13.06 19.94 -8.93
C ASP A 60 -13.54 21.12 -8.07
N ARG A 61 -14.04 20.85 -6.85
CA ARG A 61 -14.44 21.93 -5.92
C ARG A 61 -13.27 22.82 -5.50
N ALA A 62 -12.08 22.26 -5.33
CA ALA A 62 -10.89 23.04 -5.01
C ALA A 62 -10.48 23.95 -6.19
N ILE A 63 -10.59 23.43 -7.42
CA ILE A 63 -10.35 24.19 -8.64
C ILE A 63 -11.37 25.33 -8.80
N GLU A 64 -12.66 25.05 -8.61
CA GLU A 64 -13.73 26.06 -8.70
C GLU A 64 -13.59 27.18 -7.67
N LYS A 65 -13.13 26.86 -6.46
CA LYS A 65 -12.91 27.85 -5.39
C LYS A 65 -11.59 28.60 -5.52
N GLY A 66 -10.66 28.14 -6.35
CA GLY A 66 -9.31 28.70 -6.44
C GLY A 66 -8.48 28.50 -5.18
N ASP A 67 -8.84 27.53 -4.32
CA ASP A 67 -8.19 27.22 -3.04
C ASP A 67 -6.92 26.36 -3.23
N PHE A 68 -6.02 26.82 -4.08
CA PHE A 68 -4.73 26.16 -4.29
C PHE A 68 -3.74 26.64 -3.23
N ILE A 69 -3.61 25.85 -2.17
CA ILE A 69 -2.54 26.05 -1.19
C ILE A 69 -1.28 25.31 -1.63
N SER A 70 -0.12 25.79 -1.19
CA SER A 70 1.13 25.07 -1.41
C SER A 70 1.14 23.75 -0.63
N GLU A 71 1.85 22.75 -1.13
CA GLU A 71 2.02 21.45 -0.45
C GLU A 71 2.44 21.64 1.03
N LYS A 72 3.38 22.55 1.28
CA LYS A 72 3.87 22.86 2.62
C LYS A 72 2.77 23.39 3.56
N GLU A 73 1.83 24.18 3.04
CA GLU A 73 0.71 24.71 3.81
C GLU A 73 -0.36 23.64 4.04
N ALA A 74 -0.60 22.77 3.07
CA ALA A 74 -1.51 21.63 3.19
C ALA A 74 -1.06 20.67 4.30
N PHE A 75 0.22 20.29 4.30
CA PHE A 75 0.77 19.38 5.32
C PHE A 75 0.70 19.98 6.73
N LYS A 76 0.97 21.29 6.87
CA LYS A 76 0.86 22.01 8.13
C LYS A 76 -0.58 22.04 8.67
N GLN A 77 -1.57 22.22 7.79
CA GLN A 77 -2.99 22.23 8.19
C GLN A 77 -3.52 20.83 8.55
N LEU A 78 -3.02 19.79 7.88
CA LEU A 78 -3.39 18.40 8.13
C LEU A 78 -2.65 17.76 9.32
N GLY A 79 -1.79 18.52 10.00
CA GLY A 79 -1.11 18.06 11.22
C GLY A 79 0.07 17.11 10.98
N PHE A 80 0.53 16.99 9.73
CA PHE A 80 1.77 16.30 9.41
C PHE A 80 2.95 17.23 9.70
N LYS A 81 3.96 16.73 10.42
CA LYS A 81 5.18 17.49 10.75
C LYS A 81 6.13 17.54 9.56
#